data_AF-A0A3N5SKY6-F1
#
_entry.id   AF-A0A3N5SKY6-F1
#
_cell.length_a   1.000
_cell.length_b   1.000
_cell.length_c   1.000
_cell.angle_alpha   90.00
_cell.angle_beta   90.00
_cell.angle_gamma   90.00
#
_symmetry.space_group_name_H-M   'P 1'
#
loop_
_entity.id
_entity.type
_entity.pdbx_description
1 polymer ?
#
loop_
_entity_poly.entity_id
_entity_poly.type
_entity_poly.pdbx_seq_one_letter_code
_entity_poly.pdbx_strand_id
1 'polypeptide(L)'
;MFRHHIRLALAGTGALLLMAAGIMTVSAMPPSQEEGPPNLDADYVGTGTCMMCHTQDDVWLTTGHANMVKAPGADTLLGDLSDTAAVTITWPDGSERPITAEDITYVLGGRYVQQYVSIMELEDGTSGYFVLPVQWNIPQSEDQTGTWSPYHPDDWQDPARDWRVACAGCHTTGLNRTGVTDTTEFAFMNARQPGQIELNIGCEACHGPGSEHMGQPGTLVVSPDAQICGQCHVQGQAPDGVHGYPVGYQPGLPLDDSKFVITPPDNESVWLPDDHARVYNQYGEWLTSNHAATVAMGELCARCHGTARQDETWNMSTVTDGVTCVACHDPHASDLRVPVNAITAPGEVPPAALTEVPTEDAATPVP
;
A
#
# COMPACT_ATOMS: atom_id res chain seq x y z
N MET A 1 -72.95 -20.72 -50.42
CA MET A 1 -72.12 -20.09 -51.47
C MET A 1 -71.75 -18.72 -50.91
N PHE A 2 -70.53 -18.34 -50.53
CA PHE A 2 -69.18 -18.73 -50.88
C PHE A 2 -68.33 -18.81 -49.60
N ARG A 3 -67.38 -19.74 -49.58
CA ARG A 3 -66.34 -19.89 -48.55
C ARG A 3 -65.25 -18.84 -48.78
N HIS A 4 -64.79 -18.19 -47.72
CA HIS A 4 -63.37 -17.85 -47.58
C HIS A 4 -62.92 -18.02 -46.13
N HIS A 5 -61.99 -18.96 -45.95
CA HIS A 5 -61.29 -19.23 -44.71
C HIS A 5 -60.10 -18.29 -44.61
N ILE A 6 -60.04 -17.46 -43.58
CA ILE A 6 -58.80 -16.78 -43.16
C ILE A 6 -58.36 -17.45 -41.86
N ARG A 7 -57.24 -18.18 -41.93
CA ARG A 7 -56.55 -18.75 -40.78
C ARG A 7 -55.74 -17.61 -40.14
N LEU A 8 -56.06 -17.21 -38.91
CA LEU A 8 -55.15 -16.43 -38.07
C LEU A 8 -54.05 -17.37 -37.55
N ALA A 9 -52.81 -17.12 -37.94
CA ALA A 9 -51.63 -17.68 -37.29
C ALA A 9 -51.28 -16.77 -36.10
N LEU A 10 -51.36 -17.31 -34.87
CA LEU A 10 -50.73 -16.69 -33.72
C LEU A 10 -49.22 -16.93 -33.83
N ALA A 11 -48.46 -15.88 -34.19
CA ALA A 11 -47.02 -15.85 -33.96
C ALA A 11 -46.80 -15.37 -32.51
N GLY A 12 -46.49 -16.31 -31.61
CA GLY A 12 -46.03 -15.98 -30.26
C GLY A 12 -44.59 -15.47 -30.35
N THR A 13 -44.38 -14.16 -30.17
CA THR A 13 -43.05 -13.60 -29.94
C THR A 13 -42.62 -13.90 -28.51
N GLY A 14 -41.88 -15.01 -28.34
CA GLY A 14 -41.09 -15.25 -27.14
C GLY A 14 -39.94 -14.26 -27.10
N ALA A 15 -40.04 -13.24 -26.26
CA ALA A 15 -38.91 -12.37 -25.93
C ALA A 15 -37.92 -13.18 -25.08
N LEU A 16 -36.83 -13.64 -25.69
CA LEU A 16 -35.65 -14.10 -24.95
C LEU A 16 -35.02 -12.86 -24.31
N LEU A 17 -35.24 -12.69 -23.00
CA LEU A 17 -34.43 -11.81 -22.17
C LEU A 17 -33.03 -12.42 -22.07
N LEU A 18 -32.12 -11.96 -22.93
CA LEU A 18 -30.68 -12.11 -22.71
C LEU A 18 -30.33 -11.27 -21.48
N MET A 19 -30.28 -11.89 -20.31
CA MET A 19 -29.53 -11.34 -19.18
C MET A 19 -28.06 -11.37 -19.59
N ALA A 20 -27.55 -10.22 -20.03
CA ALA A 20 -26.12 -10.00 -20.09
C ALA A 20 -25.63 -9.98 -18.64
N ALA A 21 -25.04 -11.09 -18.19
CA ALA A 21 -24.15 -11.06 -17.03
C ALA A 21 -22.98 -10.15 -17.43
N GLY A 22 -23.06 -8.88 -17.03
CA GLY A 22 -21.94 -7.97 -17.15
C GLY A 22 -20.83 -8.52 -16.27
N ILE A 23 -19.79 -9.08 -16.90
CA ILE A 23 -18.51 -9.30 -16.24
C ILE A 23 -18.02 -7.90 -15.90
N MET A 24 -18.16 -7.49 -14.65
CA MET A 24 -17.52 -6.28 -14.16
C MET A 24 -16.03 -6.58 -14.09
N THR A 25 -15.34 -6.29 -15.18
CA THR A 25 -13.88 -6.23 -15.16
C THR A 25 -13.50 -5.04 -14.29
N VAL A 26 -12.95 -5.32 -13.11
CA VAL A 26 -12.31 -4.31 -12.27
C VAL A 26 -11.04 -3.89 -13.00
N SER A 27 -11.12 -2.86 -13.84
CA SER A 27 -9.93 -2.21 -14.41
C SER A 27 -9.60 -0.98 -13.57
N ALA A 28 -8.30 -0.77 -13.33
CA ALA A 28 -7.78 0.44 -12.72
C ALA A 28 -8.27 1.69 -13.47
N MET A 29 -8.57 2.75 -12.72
CA MET A 29 -8.99 4.03 -13.29
C MET A 29 -7.87 4.62 -14.14
N PRO A 30 -8.18 5.29 -15.28
CA PRO A 30 -7.17 5.97 -16.05
C PRO A 30 -6.51 7.08 -15.20
N PRO A 31 -5.19 7.26 -15.28
CA PRO A 31 -4.45 8.21 -14.44
C PRO A 31 -4.90 9.64 -14.72
N SER A 32 -4.88 10.49 -13.69
CA SER A 32 -5.34 11.88 -13.77
C SER A 32 -4.39 12.85 -14.52
N GLN A 33 -3.31 12.37 -15.14
CA GLN A 33 -2.34 13.22 -15.87
C GLN A 33 -2.08 12.73 -17.31
N GLU A 34 -2.30 13.61 -18.30
CA GLU A 34 -1.97 13.38 -19.73
C GLU A 34 -0.46 13.45 -20.02
N GLU A 35 0.32 14.07 -19.12
CA GLU A 35 1.78 14.08 -19.15
C GLU A 35 2.28 13.11 -18.06
N GLY A 36 3.24 12.23 -18.40
CA GLY A 36 3.81 11.27 -17.43
C GLY A 36 4.40 11.94 -16.18
N PRO A 37 4.76 11.18 -15.14
CA PRO A 37 5.16 11.76 -13.87
C PRO A 37 6.39 12.66 -14.01
N PRO A 38 6.51 13.71 -13.19
CA PRO A 38 7.55 14.74 -13.35
C PRO A 38 8.97 14.23 -12.99
N ASN A 39 9.10 13.04 -12.43
CA ASN A 39 10.36 12.41 -12.03
C ASN A 39 10.68 11.12 -12.81
N LEU A 40 10.22 11.03 -14.06
CA LEU A 40 10.77 10.04 -14.99
C LEU A 40 12.29 10.26 -15.10
N ASP A 41 13.06 9.18 -14.96
CA ASP A 41 14.53 9.16 -15.01
C ASP A 41 15.31 9.75 -13.82
N ALA A 42 14.64 10.25 -12.78
CA ALA A 42 15.31 10.67 -11.55
C ALA A 42 15.82 9.47 -10.72
N ASP A 43 16.81 9.71 -9.86
CA ASP A 43 17.36 8.73 -8.92
C ASP A 43 16.76 8.89 -7.51
N TYR A 44 16.75 7.78 -6.76
CA TYR A 44 16.31 7.77 -5.36
C TYR A 44 17.38 8.37 -4.44
N VAL A 45 17.05 9.46 -3.75
CA VAL A 45 17.95 10.18 -2.83
C VAL A 45 17.77 9.80 -1.37
N GLY A 46 16.69 9.08 -1.04
CA GLY A 46 16.37 8.58 0.29
C GLY A 46 15.69 9.61 1.18
N THR A 47 14.85 9.15 2.10
CA THR A 47 14.02 10.00 2.98
C THR A 47 14.86 10.94 3.83
N GLY A 48 16.05 10.52 4.26
CA GLY A 48 16.98 11.37 5.01
C GLY A 48 17.35 12.65 4.27
N THR A 49 17.36 12.63 2.93
CA THR A 49 17.59 13.83 2.11
C THR A 49 16.41 14.79 2.17
N CYS A 50 15.19 14.27 2.09
CA CYS A 50 13.95 15.05 2.16
C CYS A 50 13.83 15.80 3.50
N MET A 51 14.14 15.10 4.59
CA MET A 51 14.05 15.60 5.96
C MET A 51 15.02 16.75 6.27
N MET A 52 16.03 16.99 5.43
CA MET A 52 16.90 18.17 5.59
C MET A 52 16.17 19.49 5.34
N CYS A 53 15.12 19.48 4.51
CA CYS A 53 14.30 20.65 4.19
C CYS A 53 12.87 20.54 4.75
N HIS A 54 12.31 19.33 4.80
CA HIS A 54 10.93 19.05 5.22
C HIS A 54 10.85 18.61 6.69
N THR A 55 11.37 19.44 7.60
CA THR A 55 11.48 19.10 9.03
C THR A 55 10.14 19.06 9.77
N GLN A 56 9.07 19.62 9.18
CA GLN A 56 7.73 19.56 9.78
C GLN A 56 7.11 18.16 9.68
N ASP A 57 7.67 17.30 8.82
CA ASP A 57 7.19 15.96 8.56
C ASP A 57 7.88 14.90 9.45
N ASP A 58 8.60 15.30 10.50
CA ASP A 58 9.22 14.37 11.47
C ASP A 58 8.19 13.45 12.14
N VAL A 59 6.91 13.85 12.17
CA VAL A 59 5.79 13.01 12.65
C VAL A 59 5.68 11.72 11.82
N TRP A 60 6.08 11.74 10.55
CA TRP A 60 6.10 10.57 9.68
C TRP A 60 6.94 9.43 10.28
N LEU A 61 8.02 9.75 11.02
CA LEU A 61 8.86 8.74 11.69
C LEU A 61 8.11 7.91 12.74
N THR A 62 6.93 8.37 13.18
CA THR A 62 6.09 7.64 14.13
C THR A 62 5.05 6.72 13.45
N THR A 63 4.93 6.81 12.13
CA THR A 63 3.95 6.05 11.34
C THR A 63 4.37 4.58 11.17
N GLY A 64 3.39 3.72 10.87
CA GLY A 64 3.67 2.35 10.45
C GLY A 64 4.49 2.26 9.17
N HIS A 65 4.36 3.24 8.26
CA HIS A 65 5.14 3.30 7.02
C HIS A 65 6.65 3.44 7.28
N ALA A 66 7.05 4.30 8.22
CA ALA A 66 8.43 4.48 8.62
C ALA A 66 9.00 3.34 9.48
N ASN A 67 8.13 2.44 9.95
CA ASN A 67 8.44 1.46 10.99
C ASN A 67 8.07 0.01 10.61
N MET A 68 7.80 -0.26 9.33
CA MET A 68 7.37 -1.57 8.87
C MET A 68 8.48 -2.63 8.99
N VAL A 69 9.73 -2.22 8.82
CA VAL A 69 10.95 -3.00 8.97
C VAL A 69 11.78 -2.35 10.08
N LYS A 70 12.20 -3.15 11.06
CA LYS A 70 13.06 -2.72 12.17
C LYS A 70 14.24 -3.66 12.35
N ALA A 71 15.34 -3.12 12.87
CA ALA A 71 16.42 -3.96 13.39
C ALA A 71 15.94 -4.71 14.65
N PRO A 72 16.46 -5.93 14.93
CA PRO A 72 16.18 -6.65 16.16
C PRO A 72 16.72 -5.88 17.36
N GLY A 73 15.97 -5.90 18.47
CA GLY A 73 16.31 -5.19 19.69
C GLY A 73 15.25 -5.43 20.76
N ALA A 74 15.57 -5.08 22.01
CA ALA A 74 14.67 -5.33 23.15
C ALA A 74 13.30 -4.67 22.98
N ASP A 75 13.24 -3.50 22.37
CA ASP A 75 11.99 -2.75 22.16
C ASP A 75 11.29 -3.08 20.84
N THR A 76 11.94 -3.83 19.96
CA THR A 76 11.41 -4.17 18.61
C THR A 76 11.04 -5.64 18.49
N LEU A 77 11.64 -6.54 19.27
CA LEU A 77 11.24 -7.94 19.38
C LEU A 77 10.15 -8.10 20.43
N LEU A 78 8.89 -8.10 20.00
CA LEU A 78 7.73 -8.22 20.89
C LEU A 78 7.39 -9.68 21.24
N GLY A 79 7.84 -10.62 20.40
CA GLY A 79 7.64 -12.05 20.61
C GLY A 79 8.56 -12.60 21.68
N ASP A 80 7.99 -13.36 22.62
CA ASP A 80 8.76 -14.04 23.65
C ASP A 80 9.46 -15.28 23.06
N LEU A 81 10.76 -15.15 22.76
CA LEU A 81 11.59 -16.23 22.23
C LEU A 81 11.97 -17.28 23.30
N SER A 82 11.59 -17.08 24.58
CA SER A 82 11.85 -18.07 25.64
C SER A 82 10.92 -19.28 25.58
N ASP A 83 9.78 -19.18 24.87
CA ASP A 83 8.94 -20.33 24.51
C ASP A 83 9.58 -21.15 23.38
N THR A 84 10.68 -21.81 23.73
CA THR A 84 11.51 -22.58 22.77
C THR A 84 10.72 -23.66 22.02
N ALA A 85 9.64 -24.19 22.59
CA ALA A 85 8.81 -25.17 21.91
C ALA A 85 8.05 -24.55 20.73
N ALA A 86 7.59 -23.31 20.87
CA ALA A 86 6.83 -22.61 19.83
C ALA A 86 7.72 -22.07 18.69
N VAL A 87 9.01 -21.82 18.96
CA VAL A 87 9.95 -21.21 18.01
C VAL A 87 11.06 -22.16 17.55
N THR A 88 10.95 -23.45 17.82
CA THR A 88 11.86 -24.46 17.26
C THR A 88 11.50 -24.74 15.80
N ILE A 89 12.50 -24.59 14.93
CA ILE A 89 12.37 -24.78 13.48
C ILE A 89 13.49 -25.69 12.96
N THR A 90 13.28 -26.29 11.79
CA THR A 90 14.34 -27.00 11.05
C THR A 90 15.04 -26.00 10.13
N TRP A 91 16.29 -25.66 10.44
CA TRP A 91 17.12 -24.72 9.69
C TRP A 91 17.59 -25.29 8.35
N PRO A 92 18.07 -24.45 7.41
CA PRO A 92 18.57 -24.92 6.11
C PRO A 92 19.73 -25.92 6.20
N ASP A 93 20.53 -25.86 7.27
CA ASP A 93 21.61 -26.82 7.55
C ASP A 93 21.11 -28.17 8.13
N GLY A 94 19.80 -28.33 8.29
CA GLY A 94 19.15 -29.51 8.86
C GLY A 94 19.13 -29.54 10.38
N SER A 95 19.68 -28.53 11.07
CA SER A 95 19.61 -28.45 12.53
C SER A 95 18.19 -28.12 12.99
N GLU A 96 17.77 -28.71 14.12
CA GLU A 96 16.49 -28.43 14.75
C GLU A 96 16.75 -27.73 16.09
N ARG A 97 16.47 -26.42 16.15
CA ARG A 97 16.72 -25.59 17.34
C ARG A 97 15.80 -24.36 17.38
N PRO A 98 15.57 -23.77 18.56
CA PRO A 98 14.81 -22.53 18.67
C PRO A 98 15.50 -21.36 17.96
N ILE A 99 14.68 -20.44 17.46
CA ILE A 99 15.10 -19.12 16.99
C ILE A 99 15.64 -18.31 18.18
N THR A 100 16.77 -17.66 17.96
CA THR A 100 17.38 -16.69 18.89
C THR A 100 17.36 -15.30 18.30
N ALA A 101 17.61 -14.27 19.12
CA ALA A 101 17.62 -12.88 18.63
C ALA A 101 18.74 -12.66 17.60
N GLU A 102 19.84 -13.39 17.72
CA GLU A 102 21.00 -13.35 16.83
C GLU A 102 20.69 -13.91 15.44
N ASP A 103 19.67 -14.76 15.30
CA ASP A 103 19.26 -15.31 14.02
C ASP A 103 18.41 -14.32 13.20
N ILE A 104 17.85 -13.29 13.85
CA ILE A 104 16.91 -12.36 13.25
C ILE A 104 17.69 -11.16 12.71
N THR A 105 17.54 -10.87 11.43
CA THR A 105 18.12 -9.68 10.79
C THR A 105 17.11 -8.53 10.71
N TYR A 106 15.85 -8.82 10.38
CA TYR A 106 14.77 -7.83 10.36
C TYR A 106 13.54 -8.31 11.12
N VAL A 107 12.88 -7.37 11.78
CA VAL A 107 11.55 -7.52 12.37
C VAL A 107 10.56 -6.77 11.48
N LEU A 108 9.52 -7.46 11.02
CA LEU A 108 8.48 -6.91 10.15
C LEU A 108 7.19 -6.68 10.93
N GLY A 109 6.54 -5.53 10.73
CA GLY A 109 5.21 -5.23 11.24
C GLY A 109 5.21 -4.55 12.61
N GLY A 110 4.22 -4.87 13.45
CA GLY A 110 4.11 -4.28 14.80
C GLY A 110 2.72 -3.83 15.23
N ARG A 111 1.69 -3.89 14.37
CA ARG A 111 0.30 -3.59 14.78
C ARG A 111 -0.47 -4.84 15.20
N TYR A 112 -0.53 -5.84 14.33
CA TYR A 112 -1.29 -7.08 14.55
C TYR A 112 -0.40 -8.30 14.68
N VAL A 113 0.68 -8.33 13.91
CA VAL A 113 1.64 -9.43 13.87
C VAL A 113 3.06 -8.91 13.78
N GLN A 114 4.02 -9.72 14.21
CA GLN A 114 5.41 -9.63 13.82
C GLN A 114 5.85 -10.87 13.08
N GLN A 115 6.59 -10.65 12.00
CA GLN A 115 7.32 -11.67 11.27
C GLN A 115 8.81 -11.32 11.29
N TYR A 116 9.65 -12.30 11.01
CA TYR A 116 11.09 -12.18 11.22
C TYR A 116 11.83 -12.64 9.97
N VAL A 117 12.81 -11.86 9.53
CA VAL A 117 13.66 -12.21 8.39
C VAL A 117 15.04 -12.59 8.90
N SER A 118 15.57 -13.71 8.45
CA SER A 118 16.95 -14.14 8.66
C SER A 118 17.70 -14.11 7.32
N ILE A 119 18.82 -13.40 7.28
CA ILE A 119 19.72 -13.40 6.11
C ILE A 119 20.83 -14.42 6.35
N MET A 120 20.95 -15.39 5.44
CA MET A 120 21.90 -16.49 5.56
C MET A 120 22.67 -16.67 4.25
N GLU A 121 23.95 -17.02 4.34
CA GLU A 121 24.74 -17.41 3.16
C GLU A 121 24.32 -18.81 2.71
N LEU A 122 24.05 -18.96 1.41
CA LEU A 122 23.70 -20.21 0.76
C LEU A 122 24.96 -20.94 0.27
N GLU A 123 24.82 -22.23 -0.07
CA GLU A 123 25.96 -23.06 -0.52
C GLU A 123 26.67 -22.51 -1.78
N ASP A 124 25.96 -21.76 -2.61
CA ASP A 124 26.50 -21.14 -3.82
C ASP A 124 27.19 -19.77 -3.57
N GLY A 125 27.23 -19.32 -2.31
CA GLY A 125 27.83 -18.06 -1.87
C GLY A 125 26.91 -16.85 -2.01
N THR A 126 25.68 -17.01 -2.48
CA THR A 126 24.67 -15.95 -2.47
C THR A 126 24.00 -15.83 -1.10
N SER A 127 23.29 -14.73 -0.84
CA SER A 127 22.50 -14.56 0.38
C SER A 127 21.03 -14.92 0.14
N GLY A 128 20.48 -15.77 1.00
CA GLY A 128 19.05 -16.04 1.10
C GLY A 128 18.39 -15.19 2.18
N TYR A 129 17.24 -14.60 1.88
CA TYR A 129 16.49 -13.77 2.82
C TYR A 129 15.22 -14.49 3.23
N PHE A 130 15.26 -15.21 4.35
CA PHE A 130 14.17 -16.09 4.73
C PHE A 130 13.22 -15.42 5.70
N VAL A 131 11.94 -15.34 5.34
CA VAL A 131 10.89 -15.06 6.33
C VAL A 131 10.69 -16.33 7.15
N LEU A 132 11.03 -16.27 8.44
CA LEU A 132 11.01 -17.42 9.34
C LEU A 132 9.60 -18.01 9.46
N PRO A 133 9.48 -19.34 9.69
CA PRO A 133 8.20 -20.05 9.55
C PRO A 133 7.25 -19.89 10.75
N VAL A 134 7.43 -18.82 11.52
CA VAL A 134 6.63 -18.47 12.69
C VAL A 134 6.32 -16.99 12.68
N GLN A 135 5.16 -16.63 13.20
CA GLN A 135 4.78 -15.24 13.44
C GLN A 135 4.33 -15.06 14.88
N TRP A 136 4.55 -13.88 15.41
CA TRP A 136 4.03 -13.45 16.70
C TRP A 136 2.73 -12.67 16.50
N ASN A 137 1.62 -13.14 17.05
CA ASN A 137 0.37 -12.40 17.08
C ASN A 137 0.37 -11.44 18.27
N ILE A 138 0.25 -10.15 17.99
CA ILE A 138 0.31 -9.08 18.99
C ILE A 138 -1.06 -8.96 19.67
N PRO A 139 -1.13 -8.97 21.01
CA PRO A 139 -2.37 -8.78 21.72
C PRO A 139 -2.95 -7.39 21.45
N GLN A 140 -4.26 -7.32 21.18
CA GLN A 140 -4.95 -6.06 20.82
C GLN A 140 -5.66 -5.40 22.02
N SER A 141 -5.61 -6.05 23.18
CA SER A 141 -6.20 -5.58 24.44
C SER A 141 -5.47 -6.17 25.65
N GLU A 142 -5.62 -5.55 26.82
CA GLU A 142 -4.92 -5.94 28.05
C GLU A 142 -5.27 -7.34 28.56
N ASP A 143 -6.40 -7.90 28.16
CA ASP A 143 -6.87 -9.25 28.50
C ASP A 143 -6.35 -10.33 27.53
N GLN A 144 -5.70 -9.94 26.43
CA GLN A 144 -5.09 -10.85 25.48
C GLN A 144 -3.61 -11.05 25.77
N THR A 145 -3.14 -12.28 25.61
CA THR A 145 -1.71 -12.61 25.58
C THR A 145 -1.26 -12.81 24.15
N GLY A 146 -0.06 -12.31 23.81
CA GLY A 146 0.53 -12.60 22.52
C GLY A 146 0.80 -14.09 22.35
N THR A 147 0.74 -14.58 21.12
CA THR A 147 0.87 -16.01 20.81
C THR A 147 1.70 -16.22 19.57
N TRP A 148 2.51 -17.28 19.57
CA TRP A 148 3.17 -17.78 18.38
C TRP A 148 2.18 -18.55 17.50
N SER A 149 2.33 -18.44 16.19
CA SER A 149 1.60 -19.27 15.22
C SER A 149 2.51 -19.65 14.07
N PRO A 150 2.34 -20.85 13.49
CA PRO A 150 3.04 -21.22 12.27
C PRO A 150 2.71 -20.25 11.14
N TYR A 151 3.72 -19.92 10.35
CA TYR A 151 3.58 -19.11 9.15
C TYR A 151 4.35 -19.81 8.03
N HIS A 152 3.65 -20.49 7.13
CA HIS A 152 4.29 -21.21 6.01
C HIS A 152 5.41 -22.18 6.40
N PRO A 153 5.17 -23.09 7.37
CA PRO A 153 6.22 -24.00 7.86
C PRO A 153 6.73 -24.99 6.81
N ASP A 154 5.91 -25.29 5.80
CA ASP A 154 6.23 -26.31 4.79
C ASP A 154 7.02 -25.75 3.60
N ASP A 155 6.90 -24.45 3.34
CA ASP A 155 7.43 -23.81 2.13
C ASP A 155 8.35 -22.61 2.41
N TRP A 156 8.62 -22.23 3.66
CA TRP A 156 9.41 -21.02 4.01
C TRP A 156 10.83 -20.92 3.39
N GLN A 157 11.41 -22.03 2.94
CA GLN A 157 12.71 -22.07 2.26
C GLN A 157 12.60 -22.00 0.72
N ASP A 158 11.39 -21.97 0.16
CA ASP A 158 11.17 -21.83 -1.28
C ASP A 158 11.72 -20.47 -1.76
N PRO A 159 12.50 -20.42 -2.86
CA PRO A 159 12.97 -19.16 -3.46
C PRO A 159 11.86 -18.14 -3.74
N ALA A 160 10.63 -18.57 -4.03
CA ALA A 160 9.48 -17.68 -4.21
C ALA A 160 9.07 -16.95 -2.92
N ARG A 161 9.53 -17.43 -1.75
CA ARG A 161 9.33 -16.83 -0.43
C ARG A 161 10.52 -16.05 0.10
N ASP A 162 11.60 -15.94 -0.68
CA ASP A 162 12.68 -15.00 -0.36
C ASP A 162 12.06 -13.62 -0.14
N TRP A 163 12.36 -12.99 0.99
CA TRP A 163 11.74 -11.72 1.41
C TRP A 163 11.89 -10.65 0.33
N ARG A 164 12.98 -10.65 -0.43
CA ARG A 164 13.21 -9.69 -1.52
C ARG A 164 12.20 -9.88 -2.66
N VAL A 165 11.83 -11.14 -2.93
CA VAL A 165 10.88 -11.54 -3.97
C VAL A 165 9.44 -11.41 -3.49
N ALA A 166 9.13 -11.85 -2.27
CA ALA A 166 7.75 -11.95 -1.80
C ALA A 166 7.23 -10.68 -1.11
N CYS A 167 8.10 -9.85 -0.53
CA CYS A 167 7.68 -8.81 0.43
C CYS A 167 8.34 -7.44 0.22
N ALA A 168 9.62 -7.41 -0.14
CA ALA A 168 10.41 -6.20 -0.09
C ALA A 168 9.92 -5.12 -1.06
N GLY A 169 9.24 -5.49 -2.14
CA GLY A 169 8.65 -4.52 -3.07
C GLY A 169 7.62 -3.58 -2.43
N CYS A 170 6.89 -4.05 -1.41
CA CYS A 170 5.95 -3.22 -0.64
C CYS A 170 6.57 -2.65 0.65
N HIS A 171 7.66 -3.24 1.15
CA HIS A 171 8.26 -2.92 2.45
C HIS A 171 9.59 -2.16 2.35
N THR A 172 9.95 -1.72 1.15
CA THR A 172 11.15 -0.92 0.88
C THR A 172 10.82 0.18 -0.14
N THR A 173 11.74 1.12 -0.30
CA THR A 173 11.61 2.23 -1.24
C THR A 173 12.66 2.09 -2.34
N GLY A 174 12.18 2.05 -3.59
CA GLY A 174 12.99 1.99 -4.81
C GLY A 174 13.17 0.60 -5.43
N LEU A 175 12.88 -0.49 -4.69
CA LEU A 175 13.12 -1.85 -5.18
C LEU A 175 12.27 -2.20 -6.40
N ASN A 176 10.99 -1.82 -6.40
CA ASN A 176 10.07 -2.14 -7.51
C ASN A 176 10.60 -1.64 -8.86
N ARG A 177 11.41 -0.58 -8.89
CA ARG A 177 11.97 -0.04 -10.13
C ARG A 177 13.26 -0.71 -10.57
N THR A 178 14.13 -1.07 -9.62
CA THR A 178 15.47 -1.60 -9.92
C THR A 178 15.50 -3.12 -10.02
N GLY A 179 14.52 -3.81 -9.43
CA GLY A 179 14.56 -5.25 -9.22
C GLY A 179 15.60 -5.68 -8.18
N VAL A 180 15.59 -6.97 -7.86
CA VAL A 180 16.55 -7.61 -6.94
C VAL A 180 17.70 -8.20 -7.75
N THR A 181 18.92 -8.02 -7.27
CA THR A 181 20.15 -8.65 -7.76
C THR A 181 20.96 -9.18 -6.57
N ASP A 182 21.98 -10.01 -6.82
CA ASP A 182 22.88 -10.50 -5.78
C ASP A 182 23.68 -9.38 -5.09
N THR A 183 23.81 -8.22 -5.75
CA THR A 183 24.48 -7.02 -5.21
C THR A 183 23.53 -6.01 -4.59
N THR A 184 22.23 -6.32 -4.48
CA THR A 184 21.24 -5.41 -3.90
C THR A 184 21.50 -5.26 -2.40
N GLU A 185 21.86 -4.05 -1.99
CA GLU A 185 22.06 -3.69 -0.59
C GLU A 185 20.85 -2.92 -0.04
N PHE A 186 20.45 -3.26 1.18
CA PHE A 186 19.38 -2.60 1.90
C PHE A 186 19.95 -1.84 3.09
N ALA A 187 19.42 -0.64 3.35
CA ALA A 187 19.83 0.16 4.49
C ALA A 187 18.65 0.91 5.10
N PHE A 188 18.69 1.09 6.42
CA PHE A 188 17.78 2.01 7.11
C PHE A 188 18.10 3.45 6.71
N MET A 189 17.08 4.30 6.70
CA MET A 189 17.14 5.72 6.33
C MET A 189 18.41 6.45 6.82
N ASN A 190 18.77 6.30 8.10
CA ASN A 190 19.90 7.03 8.70
C ASN A 190 21.30 6.53 8.27
N ALA A 191 21.38 5.34 7.69
CA ALA A 191 22.64 4.73 7.25
C ALA A 191 22.74 4.59 5.72
N ARG A 192 21.64 4.87 5.01
CA ARG A 192 21.51 4.67 3.57
C ARG A 192 22.55 5.49 2.80
N GLN A 193 23.21 4.84 1.85
CA GLN A 193 24.09 5.44 0.86
C GLN A 193 23.44 5.47 -0.53
N PRO A 194 23.88 6.36 -1.44
CA PRO A 194 23.43 6.35 -2.83
C PRO A 194 23.59 4.96 -3.48
N GLY A 195 22.56 4.51 -4.19
CA GLY A 195 22.51 3.19 -4.83
C GLY A 195 21.95 2.07 -3.95
N GLN A 196 21.81 2.28 -2.63
CA GLN A 196 21.16 1.31 -1.76
C GLN A 196 19.62 1.46 -1.77
N ILE A 197 18.92 0.36 -1.56
CA ILE A 197 17.47 0.32 -1.36
C ILE A 197 17.18 0.74 0.08
N GLU A 198 16.28 1.70 0.25
CA GLU A 198 15.89 2.16 1.57
C GLU A 198 14.86 1.19 2.17
N LEU A 199 15.14 0.67 3.36
CA LEU A 199 14.16 -0.08 4.15
C LEU A 199 13.03 0.85 4.61
N ASN A 200 11.81 0.32 4.67
CA ASN A 200 10.55 1.04 4.95
C ASN A 200 9.94 1.77 3.75
N ILE A 201 8.73 2.27 3.97
CA ILE A 201 7.93 3.01 2.99
C ILE A 201 8.24 4.50 3.17
N GLY A 202 9.39 4.92 2.63
CA GLY A 202 9.92 6.28 2.67
C GLY A 202 9.17 7.25 1.75
N CYS A 203 9.56 8.53 1.77
CA CYS A 203 8.89 9.59 1.00
C CYS A 203 8.75 9.24 -0.49
N GLU A 204 9.83 8.70 -1.06
CA GLU A 204 9.94 8.41 -2.49
C GLU A 204 9.12 7.19 -2.93
N ALA A 205 8.55 6.41 -2.00
CA ALA A 205 7.59 5.34 -2.33
C ALA A 205 6.25 5.91 -2.82
N CYS A 206 5.88 7.10 -2.33
CA CYS A 206 4.65 7.80 -2.69
C CYS A 206 4.89 8.97 -3.66
N HIS A 207 5.99 9.69 -3.51
CA HIS A 207 6.33 10.86 -4.32
C HIS A 207 7.20 10.54 -5.54
N GLY A 208 7.72 9.30 -5.61
CA GLY A 208 8.71 8.86 -6.59
C GLY A 208 10.12 9.41 -6.32
N PRO A 209 11.10 9.09 -7.19
CA PRO A 209 12.50 9.47 -6.98
C PRO A 209 12.72 10.99 -7.00
N GLY A 210 13.64 11.47 -6.14
CA GLY A 210 13.81 12.89 -5.82
C GLY A 210 15.11 13.57 -6.28
N SER A 211 15.97 12.93 -7.08
CA SER A 211 17.26 13.54 -7.48
C SER A 211 17.13 14.92 -8.13
N GLU A 212 16.10 15.12 -8.94
CA GLU A 212 15.82 16.40 -9.61
C GLU A 212 15.08 17.40 -8.72
N HIS A 213 14.63 16.98 -7.52
CA HIS A 213 13.81 17.81 -6.65
C HIS A 213 14.56 18.84 -5.82
N MET A 214 15.86 18.69 -5.58
CA MET A 214 16.66 19.47 -4.63
C MET A 214 16.50 21.02 -4.72
N GLY A 215 15.40 21.56 -4.19
CA GLY A 215 15.00 22.97 -4.28
C GLY A 215 14.17 23.37 -5.52
N GLN A 216 13.71 22.41 -6.33
CA GLN A 216 12.92 22.63 -7.54
C GLN A 216 11.48 22.15 -7.35
N PRO A 217 10.49 23.06 -7.31
CA PRO A 217 9.08 22.68 -7.17
C PRO A 217 8.57 21.97 -8.43
N GLY A 218 7.58 21.10 -8.25
CA GLY A 218 6.88 20.44 -9.36
C GLY A 218 7.61 19.25 -10.00
N THR A 219 8.73 18.81 -9.42
CA THR A 219 9.50 17.65 -9.92
C THR A 219 9.10 16.33 -9.26
N LEU A 220 8.32 16.36 -8.17
CA LEU A 220 7.81 15.18 -7.47
C LEU A 220 6.32 14.98 -7.72
N VAL A 221 5.86 13.74 -7.59
CA VAL A 221 4.45 13.40 -7.68
C VAL A 221 3.75 13.85 -6.39
N VAL A 222 2.77 14.74 -6.52
CA VAL A 222 1.88 15.14 -5.42
C VAL A 222 0.45 14.94 -5.91
N SER A 223 -0.04 13.71 -5.75
CA SER A 223 -1.34 13.28 -6.29
C SER A 223 -2.16 12.55 -5.21
N PRO A 224 -3.48 12.79 -5.14
CA PRO A 224 -4.37 12.02 -4.27
C PRO A 224 -4.78 10.68 -4.89
N ASP A 225 -4.22 10.30 -6.03
CA ASP A 225 -4.54 9.06 -6.75
C ASP A 225 -4.38 7.84 -5.85
N ALA A 226 -5.47 7.08 -5.68
CA ALA A 226 -5.52 5.89 -4.86
C ALA A 226 -4.59 4.78 -5.35
N GLN A 227 -4.17 4.79 -6.62
CA GLN A 227 -3.19 3.84 -7.17
C GLN A 227 -1.85 3.89 -6.45
N ILE A 228 -1.45 5.07 -5.94
CA ILE A 228 -0.21 5.22 -5.15
C ILE A 228 -0.30 4.37 -3.87
N CYS A 229 -1.47 4.29 -3.25
CA CYS A 229 -1.71 3.42 -2.09
C CYS A 229 -1.92 1.96 -2.52
N GLY A 230 -2.62 1.78 -3.64
CA GLY A 230 -2.92 0.49 -4.27
C GLY A 230 -1.69 -0.30 -4.68
N GLN A 231 -0.53 0.33 -4.84
CA GLN A 231 0.72 -0.39 -5.13
C GLN A 231 1.12 -1.38 -4.01
N CYS A 232 0.63 -1.18 -2.78
CA CYS A 232 0.89 -2.06 -1.63
C CYS A 232 -0.38 -2.61 -0.97
N HIS A 233 -1.46 -1.81 -0.93
CA HIS A 233 -2.68 -2.14 -0.19
C HIS A 233 -3.70 -2.94 -1.01
N VAL A 234 -3.23 -3.96 -1.71
CA VAL A 234 -4.04 -4.76 -2.62
C VAL A 234 -3.53 -6.20 -2.66
N GLN A 235 -4.41 -7.15 -2.99
CA GLN A 235 -4.01 -8.49 -3.41
C GLN A 235 -3.92 -8.56 -4.94
N GLY A 236 -2.91 -9.23 -5.44
CA GLY A 236 -2.76 -9.49 -6.86
C GLY A 236 -1.39 -10.06 -7.17
N GLN A 237 -1.03 -10.01 -8.44
CA GLN A 237 0.26 -10.51 -8.90
C GLN A 237 0.77 -9.66 -10.07
N ALA A 238 2.09 -9.44 -10.10
CA ALA A 238 2.74 -8.89 -11.28
C ALA A 238 2.60 -9.85 -12.48
N PRO A 239 2.60 -9.35 -13.72
CA PRO A 239 2.50 -10.19 -14.92
C PRO A 239 3.62 -11.22 -15.11
N ASP A 240 4.72 -11.09 -14.37
CA ASP A 240 5.79 -12.11 -14.35
C ASP A 240 5.38 -13.40 -13.64
N GLY A 241 4.25 -13.42 -12.92
CA GLY A 241 3.73 -14.58 -12.21
C GLY A 241 4.52 -14.95 -10.96
N VAL A 242 5.42 -14.09 -10.50
CA VAL A 242 6.30 -14.31 -9.36
C VAL A 242 6.00 -13.33 -8.24
N HIS A 243 5.93 -12.03 -8.53
CA HIS A 243 5.88 -11.01 -7.49
C HIS A 243 4.44 -10.68 -7.08
N GLY A 244 4.20 -10.63 -5.76
CA GLY A 244 2.93 -10.17 -5.17
C GLY A 244 2.79 -8.63 -5.09
N TYR A 245 3.63 -7.89 -5.81
CA TYR A 245 3.69 -6.43 -5.82
C TYR A 245 4.00 -5.91 -7.25
N PRO A 246 3.72 -4.63 -7.56
CA PRO A 246 3.77 -4.12 -8.93
C PRO A 246 5.21 -3.78 -9.37
N VAL A 247 5.90 -4.75 -9.97
CA VAL A 247 7.25 -4.55 -10.51
C VAL A 247 7.25 -3.48 -11.61
N GLY A 248 8.13 -2.51 -11.47
CA GLY A 248 8.31 -1.39 -12.39
C GLY A 248 7.21 -0.34 -12.32
N TYR A 249 6.38 -0.33 -11.27
CA TYR A 249 5.48 0.78 -10.97
C TYR A 249 6.25 1.96 -10.38
N GLN A 250 5.81 3.16 -10.73
CA GLN A 250 6.30 4.43 -10.17
C GLN A 250 5.07 5.30 -9.90
N PRO A 251 5.02 6.04 -8.77
CA PRO A 251 3.94 6.98 -8.53
C PRO A 251 3.70 7.91 -9.73
N GLY A 252 2.43 8.19 -10.01
CA GLY A 252 2.01 8.99 -11.15
C GLY A 252 1.96 8.24 -12.50
N LEU A 253 2.43 6.99 -12.57
CA LEU A 253 2.09 6.08 -13.66
C LEU A 253 0.80 5.30 -13.35
N PRO A 254 0.08 4.81 -14.36
CA PRO A 254 -1.04 3.90 -14.15
C PRO A 254 -0.57 2.59 -13.50
N LEU A 255 -1.35 2.12 -12.52
CA LEU A 255 -1.28 0.78 -11.96
C LEU A 255 -2.25 -0.12 -12.74
N ASP A 256 -1.93 -0.38 -14.00
CA ASP A 256 -2.73 -1.21 -14.89
C ASP A 256 -2.25 -2.68 -14.92
N ASP A 257 -2.97 -3.53 -15.66
CA ASP A 257 -2.68 -4.96 -15.77
C ASP A 257 -1.30 -5.26 -16.40
N SER A 258 -0.64 -4.29 -17.02
CA SER A 258 0.75 -4.45 -17.49
C SER A 258 1.78 -4.36 -16.35
N LYS A 259 1.36 -3.81 -15.20
CA LYS A 259 2.15 -3.69 -13.98
C LYS A 259 1.67 -4.66 -12.91
N PHE A 260 0.37 -4.82 -12.77
CA PHE A 260 -0.22 -5.58 -11.68
C PHE A 260 -1.64 -6.03 -11.97
N VAL A 261 -1.87 -7.33 -11.93
CA VAL A 261 -3.19 -7.92 -12.07
C VAL A 261 -3.79 -8.08 -10.67
N ILE A 262 -4.78 -7.24 -10.37
CA ILE A 262 -5.50 -7.26 -9.10
C ILE A 262 -6.34 -8.53 -9.01
N THR A 263 -6.34 -9.18 -7.84
CA THR A 263 -7.11 -10.40 -7.62
C THR A 263 -8.62 -10.11 -7.74
N PRO A 264 -9.33 -10.78 -8.66
CA PRO A 264 -10.74 -10.50 -8.91
C PRO A 264 -11.65 -10.99 -7.76
N PRO A 265 -12.86 -10.41 -7.60
CA PRO A 265 -13.83 -10.76 -6.54
C PRO A 265 -14.28 -12.22 -6.49
N ASP A 266 -14.13 -12.97 -7.58
CA ASP A 266 -14.48 -14.40 -7.64
C ASP A 266 -13.39 -15.32 -7.03
N ASN A 267 -12.23 -14.78 -6.67
CA ASN A 267 -11.21 -15.53 -5.94
C ASN A 267 -11.57 -15.62 -4.45
N GLU A 268 -12.14 -16.76 -4.06
CA GLU A 268 -12.60 -17.05 -2.70
C GLU A 268 -11.50 -17.03 -1.63
N SER A 269 -10.21 -17.08 -2.01
CA SER A 269 -9.10 -16.96 -1.06
C SER A 269 -8.89 -15.52 -0.59
N VAL A 270 -9.27 -14.54 -1.42
CA VAL A 270 -9.15 -13.11 -1.12
C VAL A 270 -10.49 -12.51 -0.75
N TRP A 271 -11.58 -12.99 -1.33
CA TRP A 271 -12.90 -12.37 -1.23
C TRP A 271 -13.92 -13.27 -0.54
N LEU A 272 -14.82 -12.64 0.22
CA LEU A 272 -16.04 -13.24 0.75
C LEU A 272 -17.15 -13.16 -0.31
N PRO A 273 -18.19 -14.00 -0.21
CA PRO A 273 -19.33 -13.97 -1.15
C PRO A 273 -20.14 -12.65 -1.16
N ASP A 274 -19.91 -11.77 -0.19
CA ASP A 274 -20.54 -10.45 -0.07
C ASP A 274 -19.59 -9.30 -0.47
N ASP A 275 -18.58 -9.60 -1.27
CA ASP A 275 -17.59 -8.67 -1.82
C ASP A 275 -16.70 -7.96 -0.77
N HIS A 276 -16.64 -8.48 0.46
CA HIS A 276 -15.67 -8.03 1.48
C HIS A 276 -14.37 -8.84 1.38
N ALA A 277 -13.24 -8.22 1.71
CA ALA A 277 -11.96 -8.91 1.70
C ALA A 277 -11.78 -9.82 2.93
N ARG A 278 -11.23 -11.02 2.73
CA ARG A 278 -10.77 -11.94 3.78
C ARG A 278 -9.40 -11.59 4.33
N VAL A 279 -8.60 -10.92 3.52
CA VAL A 279 -7.22 -10.53 3.78
C VAL A 279 -7.05 -9.03 3.51
N TYR A 280 -5.86 -8.48 3.71
CA TYR A 280 -5.61 -7.07 3.37
C TYR A 280 -5.88 -6.86 1.87
N ASN A 281 -6.86 -6.02 1.51
CA ASN A 281 -7.17 -5.73 0.11
C ASN A 281 -7.91 -4.39 -0.03
N GLN A 282 -7.50 -3.39 0.75
CA GLN A 282 -8.25 -2.14 0.91
C GLN A 282 -8.45 -1.39 -0.42
N TYR A 283 -7.45 -1.42 -1.32
CA TYR A 283 -7.58 -0.81 -2.65
C TYR A 283 -8.55 -1.60 -3.54
N GLY A 284 -8.52 -2.94 -3.48
CA GLY A 284 -9.48 -3.79 -4.16
C GLY A 284 -10.92 -3.51 -3.71
N GLU A 285 -11.16 -3.45 -2.40
CA GLU A 285 -12.48 -3.09 -1.84
C GLU A 285 -12.87 -1.64 -2.18
N TRP A 286 -11.91 -0.71 -2.19
CA TRP A 286 -12.18 0.67 -2.58
C TRP A 286 -12.64 0.77 -4.03
N LEU A 287 -12.05 0.01 -4.96
CA LEU A 287 -12.44 -0.02 -6.38
C LEU A 287 -13.90 -0.44 -6.59
N THR A 288 -14.46 -1.29 -5.73
CA THR A 288 -15.87 -1.71 -5.78
C THR A 288 -16.81 -0.78 -5.02
N SER A 289 -16.27 0.20 -4.30
CA SER A 289 -17.04 1.14 -3.47
C SER A 289 -17.55 2.36 -4.25
N ASN A 290 -18.57 3.01 -3.71
CA ASN A 290 -19.05 4.29 -4.24
C ASN A 290 -18.01 5.42 -4.13
N HIS A 291 -17.05 5.31 -3.20
CA HIS A 291 -15.99 6.32 -3.06
C HIS A 291 -15.10 6.40 -4.31
N ALA A 292 -14.80 5.25 -4.93
CA ALA A 292 -14.10 5.21 -6.21
C ALA A 292 -14.97 5.75 -7.35
N ALA A 293 -16.24 5.37 -7.42
CA ALA A 293 -17.15 5.75 -8.52
C ALA A 293 -17.60 7.23 -8.49
N THR A 294 -17.21 8.00 -7.47
CA THR A 294 -17.67 9.37 -7.31
C THR A 294 -16.92 10.31 -8.25
N VAL A 295 -17.65 11.17 -8.96
CA VAL A 295 -17.11 12.27 -9.77
C VAL A 295 -17.53 13.61 -9.18
N ALA A 296 -16.58 14.46 -8.82
CA ALA A 296 -16.88 15.79 -8.33
C ALA A 296 -17.21 16.75 -9.49
N MET A 297 -18.29 17.52 -9.34
CA MET A 297 -18.61 18.66 -10.20
C MET A 297 -18.82 19.90 -9.33
N GLY A 298 -17.87 20.82 -9.27
CA GLY A 298 -17.97 22.01 -8.41
C GLY A 298 -17.10 21.92 -7.15
N GLU A 299 -16.54 23.06 -6.72
CA GLU A 299 -15.65 23.19 -5.55
C GLU A 299 -16.36 22.80 -4.24
N LEU A 300 -17.63 23.24 -4.10
CA LEU A 300 -18.46 22.87 -2.95
C LEU A 300 -18.77 21.36 -2.93
N CYS A 301 -19.05 20.77 -4.09
CA CYS A 301 -19.38 19.35 -4.20
C CYS A 301 -18.15 18.48 -3.95
N ALA A 302 -16.99 18.92 -4.43
CA ALA A 302 -15.70 18.24 -4.26
C ALA A 302 -15.32 18.02 -2.80
N ARG A 303 -15.80 18.85 -1.87
CA ARG A 303 -15.57 18.66 -0.43
C ARG A 303 -16.06 17.31 0.10
N CYS A 304 -17.07 16.72 -0.54
CA CYS A 304 -17.59 15.40 -0.19
C CYS A 304 -17.40 14.38 -1.33
N HIS A 305 -17.29 14.83 -2.57
CA HIS A 305 -17.30 13.99 -3.76
C HIS A 305 -15.94 13.88 -4.46
N GLY A 306 -14.87 14.34 -3.82
CA GLY A 306 -13.53 14.24 -4.36
C GLY A 306 -12.47 14.45 -3.30
N THR A 307 -11.23 14.25 -3.71
CA THR A 307 -10.07 14.51 -2.85
C THR A 307 -9.27 15.64 -3.45
N ALA A 308 -9.29 16.80 -2.78
CA ALA A 308 -8.62 17.98 -3.29
C ALA A 308 -7.08 17.84 -3.18
N ARG A 309 -6.35 18.34 -4.18
CA ARG A 309 -4.93 18.67 -4.04
C ARG A 309 -4.84 19.87 -3.11
N GLN A 310 -3.85 19.90 -2.20
CA GLN A 310 -3.61 21.04 -1.30
C GLN A 310 -3.01 22.25 -2.05
N ASP A 311 -3.42 22.54 -3.30
CA ASP A 311 -3.11 23.84 -3.87
C ASP A 311 -4.07 24.86 -3.25
N GLU A 312 -3.51 25.89 -2.61
CA GLU A 312 -4.24 26.96 -1.90
C GLU A 312 -5.25 27.70 -2.79
N THR A 313 -5.24 27.41 -4.09
CA THR A 313 -6.29 27.74 -5.04
C THR A 313 -7.15 26.51 -5.28
N TRP A 314 -8.33 26.45 -4.67
CA TRP A 314 -9.39 25.46 -4.91
C TRP A 314 -9.92 25.53 -6.37
N ASN A 315 -9.05 25.28 -7.35
CA ASN A 315 -9.38 25.34 -8.76
C ASN A 315 -10.03 24.03 -9.19
N MET A 316 -11.17 24.13 -9.87
CA MET A 316 -12.00 23.01 -10.32
C MET A 316 -11.26 21.92 -11.11
N SER A 317 -10.13 22.27 -11.73
CA SER A 317 -9.33 21.37 -12.56
C SER A 317 -8.53 20.32 -11.79
N THR A 318 -8.50 20.36 -10.45
CA THR A 318 -7.65 19.47 -9.64
C THR A 318 -8.42 18.34 -8.93
N VAL A 319 -9.75 18.34 -8.98
CA VAL A 319 -10.59 17.28 -8.38
C VAL A 319 -10.88 16.22 -9.45
N THR A 320 -9.92 15.32 -9.63
CA THR A 320 -9.94 14.33 -10.72
C THR A 320 -10.20 12.92 -10.22
N ASP A 321 -9.89 12.65 -8.96
CA ASP A 321 -10.04 11.35 -8.33
C ASP A 321 -11.22 11.45 -7.33
N GLY A 322 -11.99 10.37 -7.17
CA GLY A 322 -13.13 10.32 -6.25
C GLY A 322 -12.75 10.56 -4.77
N VAL A 323 -13.50 9.98 -3.83
CA VAL A 323 -13.06 10.01 -2.42
C VAL A 323 -11.97 8.97 -2.25
N THR A 324 -10.70 9.38 -2.25
CA THR A 324 -9.54 8.48 -2.20
C THR A 324 -9.03 8.31 -0.77
N CYS A 325 -7.99 7.49 -0.63
CA CYS A 325 -7.40 7.11 0.66
C CYS A 325 -7.03 8.34 1.52
N VAL A 326 -6.45 9.38 0.89
CA VAL A 326 -5.94 10.56 1.60
C VAL A 326 -7.02 11.56 2.03
N ALA A 327 -8.28 11.30 1.67
CA ALA A 327 -9.42 11.99 2.27
C ALA A 327 -9.61 11.60 3.75
N CYS A 328 -9.24 10.37 4.12
CA CYS A 328 -9.39 9.83 5.47
C CYS A 328 -8.05 9.66 6.21
N HIS A 329 -6.97 9.37 5.47
CA HIS A 329 -5.65 9.06 6.02
C HIS A 329 -4.67 10.20 5.77
N ASP A 330 -3.86 10.56 6.77
CA ASP A 330 -2.69 11.38 6.55
C ASP A 330 -1.45 10.50 6.33
N PRO A 331 -0.80 10.53 5.16
CA PRO A 331 0.39 9.73 4.94
C PRO A 331 1.61 10.22 5.75
N HIS A 332 1.61 11.45 6.26
CA HIS A 332 2.70 12.02 7.06
C HIS A 332 2.50 11.88 8.57
N ALA A 333 1.36 11.34 9.01
CA ALA A 333 1.05 11.19 10.43
C ALA A 333 0.35 9.87 10.75
N SER A 334 0.41 9.45 12.02
CA SER A 334 -0.14 8.16 12.45
C SER A 334 -1.66 8.18 12.70
N ASP A 335 -2.28 9.35 12.60
CA ASP A 335 -3.68 9.59 12.89
C ASP A 335 -4.57 9.56 11.63
N LEU A 336 -5.85 9.28 11.86
CA LEU A 336 -6.87 9.54 10.86
C LEU A 336 -7.14 11.03 10.84
N ARG A 337 -7.29 11.62 9.66
CA ARG A 337 -7.66 13.04 9.50
C ARG A 337 -9.01 13.37 10.11
N VAL A 338 -9.84 12.34 10.33
CA VAL A 338 -11.15 12.42 10.97
C VAL A 338 -11.24 11.32 12.04
N PRO A 339 -11.71 11.60 13.28
CA PRO A 339 -11.91 10.57 14.30
C PRO A 339 -12.81 9.44 13.80
N VAL A 340 -12.53 8.19 14.16
CA VAL A 340 -13.28 6.98 13.71
C VAL A 340 -14.81 7.15 13.86
N ASN A 341 -15.26 7.80 14.94
CA ASN A 341 -16.68 8.00 15.23
C ASN A 341 -17.36 9.07 14.36
N ALA A 342 -16.60 9.90 13.65
CA ALA A 342 -17.09 10.92 12.73
C ALA A 342 -17.05 10.45 11.26
N ILE A 343 -16.43 9.30 10.95
CA ILE A 343 -16.36 8.72 9.60
C ILE A 343 -17.68 8.01 9.23
N THR A 344 -18.46 7.56 10.21
CA THR A 344 -19.65 6.71 10.00
C THR A 344 -20.99 7.46 9.89
N ALA A 345 -21.02 8.79 9.96
CA ALA A 345 -22.26 9.56 9.91
C ALA A 345 -22.54 10.04 8.47
N PRO A 346 -23.50 9.44 7.72
CA PRO A 346 -23.86 9.93 6.40
C PRO A 346 -24.48 11.33 6.54
N GLY A 347 -23.78 12.34 6.01
CA GLY A 347 -24.30 13.70 5.89
C GLY A 347 -23.89 14.69 7.01
N GLU A 348 -23.04 14.29 7.96
CA GLU A 348 -22.43 15.25 8.89
C GLU A 348 -21.02 15.59 8.41
N VAL A 349 -20.87 16.80 7.84
CA VAL A 349 -19.56 17.41 7.63
C VAL A 349 -18.95 17.59 9.03
N PRO A 350 -17.81 16.96 9.36
CA PRO A 350 -17.14 17.30 10.61
C PRO A 350 -16.88 18.81 10.59
N PRO A 351 -17.14 19.55 11.69
CA PRO A 351 -16.87 20.98 11.71
C PRO A 351 -15.43 21.14 11.27
N ALA A 352 -15.25 21.90 10.20
CA ALA A 352 -13.97 22.05 9.54
C ALA A 352 -12.87 22.18 10.59
N ALA A 353 -11.81 21.39 10.44
CA ALA A 353 -10.51 21.78 10.94
C ALA A 353 -10.08 23.05 10.18
N LEU A 354 -10.80 24.15 10.42
CA LEU A 354 -10.26 25.49 10.38
C LEU A 354 -9.36 25.56 11.61
N THR A 355 -8.21 24.89 11.55
CA THR A 355 -7.08 25.40 12.30
C THR A 355 -6.86 26.79 11.76
N GLU A 356 -6.96 27.74 12.69
CA GLU A 356 -6.72 29.14 12.45
C GLU A 356 -5.43 29.26 11.63
N VAL A 357 -5.53 29.89 10.46
CA VAL A 357 -4.36 30.48 9.80
C VAL A 357 -3.68 31.31 10.89
N PRO A 358 -2.41 31.07 11.24
CA PRO A 358 -1.71 31.99 12.11
C PRO A 358 -1.70 33.31 11.36
N THR A 359 -2.54 34.25 11.78
CA THR A 359 -2.44 35.62 11.30
C THR A 359 -1.03 36.06 11.64
N GLU A 360 -0.27 36.44 10.61
CA GLU A 360 1.01 37.11 10.77
C GLU A 360 0.84 38.21 11.82
N ASP A 361 1.39 37.97 13.02
CA ASP A 361 1.48 39.01 14.02
C ASP A 361 2.40 40.07 13.41
N ALA A 362 1.77 41.18 13.04
CA ALA A 362 2.41 42.35 12.51
C ALA A 362 3.60 42.68 13.42
N ALA A 363 4.80 42.54 12.86
CA ALA A 363 6.02 43.02 13.48
C ALA A 363 5.81 44.49 13.87
N THR A 364 5.70 44.73 15.17
CA THR A 364 5.76 46.07 15.73
C THR A 364 7.20 46.56 15.58
N PRO A 365 7.43 47.73 14.96
CA PRO A 365 8.76 48.29 14.87
C PRO A 365 9.11 48.92 16.23
N VAL A 366 10.25 48.54 16.79
CA VAL A 366 10.83 49.19 17.97
C VAL A 366 12.35 49.29 17.77
N PRO A 367 12.97 50.35 18.27
CA PRO A 367 13.14 51.69 17.70
C PRO A 367 14.41 51.85 16.82
#